data_AF-A0A2P5WEC2-F1
#
_entry.id   AF-A0A2P5WEC2-F1
#
_cell.length_a   1.000
_cell.length_b   1.000
_cell.length_c   1.000
_cell.angle_alpha   90.00
_cell.angle_beta   90.00
_cell.angle_gamma   90.00
#
_symmetry.space_group_name_H-M   'P 1'
#
loop_
_entity.id
_entity.type
_entity.pdbx_description
1 polymer ?
#
loop_
_entity_poly.entity_id
_entity_poly.type
_entity_poly.pdbx_seq_one_letter_code
_entity_poly.pdbx_strand_id
1 'polypeptide(L)'
;MRIGLREMRAFSKLLFSSVRDSTFFESCGVADVITTCLGGRNRKVAEAFARNGGKRSFDDLEAEMLQGQKLQGVSTAREVYEVLSHRGWLELFPLFATVHEICVGRLPPSAIVEYSEKKPRLSLLEDPACYQ
;
A
#
# COMPACT_ATOMS: atom_id res chain seq x y z
N MET A 1 1.94 -7.61 -5.07
CA MET A 1 0.70 -8.25 -4.60
C MET A 1 0.89 -9.03 -3.31
N ARG A 2 1.62 -10.17 -3.28
CA ARG A 2 1.79 -11.00 -2.06
C ARG A 2 2.15 -10.21 -0.79
N ILE A 3 3.18 -9.35 -0.85
CA ILE A 3 3.64 -8.60 0.33
C ILE A 3 2.60 -7.58 0.77
N GLY A 4 1.97 -6.87 -0.17
CA GLY A 4 0.88 -5.94 0.13
C GLY A 4 -0.28 -6.61 0.85
N LEU A 5 -0.70 -7.81 0.43
CA LEU A 5 -1.78 -8.55 1.12
C LEU A 5 -1.39 -8.94 2.56
N ARG A 6 -0.11 -9.27 2.80
CA ARG A 6 0.40 -9.54 4.16
C ARG A 6 0.34 -8.30 5.05
N GLU A 7 0.75 -7.14 4.52
CA GLU A 7 0.68 -5.87 5.22
C GLU A 7 -0.76 -5.42 5.46
N MET A 8 -1.67 -5.58 4.49
CA MET A 8 -3.10 -5.33 4.69
C MET A 8 -3.66 -6.15 5.86
N ARG A 9 -3.36 -7.47 5.88
CA ARG A 9 -3.81 -8.36 6.95
C ARG A 9 -3.29 -7.96 8.33
N ALA A 10 -1.99 -7.66 8.43
CA ALA A 10 -1.40 -7.24 9.70
C ALA A 10 -1.94 -5.88 10.17
N PHE A 11 -2.09 -4.92 9.25
CA PHE A 11 -2.63 -3.60 9.55
C PHE A 11 -4.06 -3.69 10.07
N SER A 12 -4.92 -4.48 9.41
CA SER A 12 -6.30 -4.69 9.86
C SER A 12 -6.37 -5.33 11.25
N LYS A 13 -5.53 -6.33 11.54
CA LYS A 13 -5.51 -7.01 12.85
C LYS A 13 -4.97 -6.13 13.98
N LEU A 14 -3.98 -5.29 13.68
CA LEU A 14 -3.45 -4.32 14.66
C LEU A 14 -4.46 -3.23 15.03
N LEU A 15 -5.32 -2.83 14.10
CA LEU A 15 -6.38 -1.84 14.37
C LEU A 15 -7.64 -2.48 14.96
N PHE A 16 -7.98 -3.69 14.53
CA PHE A 16 -9.24 -4.35 14.87
C PHE A 16 -9.01 -5.84 15.15
N SER A 17 -9.03 -6.20 16.44
CA SER A 17 -8.79 -7.58 16.90
C SER A 17 -9.83 -8.60 16.43
N SER A 18 -11.02 -8.15 16.02
CA SER A 18 -12.11 -9.01 15.51
C SER A 18 -11.92 -9.49 14.06
N VAL A 19 -10.90 -8.99 13.36
CA VAL A 19 -10.65 -9.33 11.95
C VAL A 19 -10.25 -10.79 11.81
N ARG A 20 -10.99 -11.52 10.96
CA ARG A 20 -10.77 -12.94 10.69
C ARG A 20 -9.89 -13.13 9.45
N ASP A 21 -9.04 -14.15 9.50
CA ASP A 21 -8.17 -14.51 8.36
C ASP A 21 -8.95 -14.94 7.13
N SER A 22 -10.07 -15.65 7.34
CA SER A 22 -10.94 -16.11 6.26
C SER A 22 -11.45 -14.95 5.40
N THR A 23 -11.66 -13.76 5.97
CA THR A 23 -12.13 -12.59 5.23
C THR A 23 -11.17 -12.16 4.11
N PHE A 24 -9.86 -12.40 4.24
CA PHE A 24 -8.90 -12.06 3.18
C PHE A 24 -8.95 -13.02 1.98
N PHE A 25 -9.60 -14.18 2.14
CA PHE A 25 -9.84 -15.14 1.05
C PHE A 25 -11.19 -14.90 0.35
N GLU A 26 -12.03 -14.03 0.91
CA GLU A 26 -13.26 -13.60 0.25
C GLU A 26 -12.98 -12.61 -0.88
N SER A 27 -14.01 -12.29 -1.68
CA SER A 27 -13.90 -11.42 -2.84
C SER A 27 -13.30 -10.04 -2.50
N CYS A 28 -13.68 -9.46 -1.36
CA CYS A 28 -13.17 -8.17 -0.88
C CYS A 28 -11.69 -8.20 -0.44
N GLY A 29 -11.07 -9.38 -0.34
CA GLY A 29 -9.67 -9.56 -0.02
C GLY A 29 -8.85 -9.81 -1.28
N VAL A 30 -8.40 -11.05 -1.45
CA VAL A 30 -7.44 -11.42 -2.50
C VAL A 30 -7.96 -11.17 -3.92
N ALA A 31 -9.24 -11.40 -4.18
CA ALA A 31 -9.79 -11.25 -5.54
C ALA A 31 -9.83 -9.78 -5.97
N ASP A 32 -10.28 -8.88 -5.10
CA ASP A 32 -10.28 -7.44 -5.36
C ASP A 32 -8.86 -6.89 -5.53
N VAL A 33 -7.91 -7.34 -4.70
CA VAL A 33 -6.49 -6.96 -4.87
C VAL A 33 -5.97 -7.37 -6.24
N ILE A 34 -6.23 -8.60 -6.69
CA ILE A 34 -5.79 -9.08 -8.02
C ILE A 34 -6.44 -8.23 -9.12
N THR A 35 -7.76 -8.05 -9.09
CA THR A 35 -8.48 -7.32 -10.14
C THR A 35 -8.01 -5.87 -10.23
N THR A 36 -7.82 -5.21 -9.08
CA THR A 36 -7.36 -3.82 -9.00
C THR A 36 -5.90 -3.69 -9.42
N CYS A 37 -5.03 -4.63 -9.04
CA CYS A 37 -3.62 -4.63 -9.46
C CYS A 37 -3.41 -4.95 -10.93
N LEU A 38 -4.37 -5.56 -11.63
CA LEU A 38 -4.26 -5.88 -13.06
C LEU A 38 -5.02 -4.88 -13.95
N GLY A 39 -6.20 -4.43 -13.53
CA GLY A 39 -7.09 -3.60 -14.35
C GLY A 39 -7.45 -2.24 -13.76
N GLY A 40 -7.05 -1.96 -12.52
CA GLY A 40 -7.49 -0.76 -11.80
C GLY A 40 -6.88 0.56 -12.30
N ARG A 41 -7.60 1.65 -12.06
CA ARG A 41 -7.15 3.02 -12.37
C ARG A 41 -5.86 3.39 -11.62
N ASN A 42 -5.75 2.95 -10.36
CA ASN A 42 -4.53 3.08 -9.57
C ASN A 42 -3.32 2.50 -10.29
N ARG A 43 -3.44 1.27 -10.81
CA ARG A 43 -2.38 0.61 -11.58
C ARG A 43 -2.03 1.40 -12.85
N LYS A 44 -3.04 1.81 -13.63
CA LYS A 44 -2.85 2.55 -14.89
C LYS A 44 -2.11 3.87 -14.67
N VAL A 45 -2.50 4.66 -13.67
CA VAL A 45 -1.86 5.96 -13.39
C VAL A 45 -0.47 5.76 -12.75
N ALA A 46 -0.30 4.81 -11.83
CA ALA A 46 1.00 4.52 -11.24
C ALA A 46 2.01 3.98 -12.28
N GLU A 47 1.55 3.23 -13.28
CA GLU A 47 2.39 2.82 -14.41
C GLU A 47 2.87 4.06 -15.20
N ALA A 48 1.98 4.99 -15.52
CA ALA A 48 2.36 6.22 -16.21
C ALA A 48 3.34 7.06 -15.38
N PHE A 49 3.10 7.19 -14.07
CA PHE A 49 4.02 7.84 -13.14
C PHE A 49 5.43 7.22 -13.18
N ALA A 50 5.51 5.89 -13.07
CA ALA A 50 6.78 5.17 -13.10
C ALA A 50 7.49 5.28 -14.46
N ARG A 51 6.77 5.17 -15.58
CA ARG A 51 7.32 5.35 -16.93
C ARG A 51 7.88 6.74 -17.18
N ASN A 52 7.35 7.76 -16.50
CA ASN A 52 7.88 9.12 -16.51
C ASN A 52 8.99 9.35 -15.47
N GLY A 53 9.50 8.29 -14.84
CA GLY A 53 10.56 8.36 -13.83
C GLY A 53 10.15 9.10 -12.56
N GLY A 54 8.84 9.18 -12.25
CA GLY A 54 8.31 9.89 -11.09
C GLY A 54 8.35 11.41 -11.18
N LYS A 55 8.59 11.97 -12.38
CA LYS A 55 8.70 13.44 -12.58
C LYS A 55 7.35 14.14 -12.75
N ARG A 56 6.34 13.41 -13.24
CA ARG A 56 4.98 13.93 -13.41
C ARG A 56 4.20 13.73 -12.11
N SER A 57 3.41 14.72 -11.70
CA SER A 57 2.58 14.58 -10.51
C SER A 57 1.43 13.60 -10.73
N PHE A 58 0.93 12.98 -9.65
CA PHE A 58 -0.27 12.16 -9.72
C PHE A 58 -1.52 12.97 -10.09
N ASP A 59 -1.58 14.25 -9.72
CA ASP A 59 -2.70 15.15 -10.04
C ASP A 59 -2.77 15.42 -11.56
N ASP A 60 -1.64 15.70 -12.20
CA ASP A 60 -1.57 15.91 -13.65
C ASP A 60 -1.99 14.64 -14.41
N LEU A 61 -1.48 13.49 -13.96
CA LEU A 61 -1.80 12.20 -14.57
C LEU A 61 -3.26 11.80 -14.31
N GLU A 62 -3.82 12.09 -13.14
CA GLU A 62 -5.24 11.89 -12.85
C GLU A 62 -6.10 12.71 -13.82
N ALA A 63 -5.84 14.02 -13.93
CA ALA A 63 -6.61 14.92 -14.77
C ALA A 63 -6.58 14.50 -16.24
N GLU A 64 -5.41 14.09 -16.74
CA GLU A 64 -5.23 13.63 -18.11
C GLU A 64 -5.90 12.27 -18.38
N MET A 65 -5.72 11.30 -17.47
CA MET A 65 -6.01 9.89 -17.78
C MET A 65 -7.37 9.42 -17.30
N LEU A 66 -7.98 10.09 -16.31
CA LEU A 66 -9.15 9.59 -15.60
C LEU A 66 -10.44 10.38 -15.85
N GLN A 67 -10.41 11.44 -16.69
CA GLN A 67 -11.62 12.12 -17.20
C GLN A 67 -12.61 12.51 -16.07
N GLY A 68 -12.09 13.06 -14.98
CA GLY A 68 -12.89 13.48 -13.82
C GLY A 68 -13.09 12.42 -12.73
N GLN A 69 -12.65 11.18 -12.95
CA GLN A 69 -12.64 10.16 -11.90
C GLN A 69 -11.44 10.32 -10.96
N LYS A 70 -11.63 10.01 -9.68
CA LYS A 70 -10.62 10.20 -8.62
C LYS A 70 -9.76 8.96 -8.37
N LEU A 71 -8.48 9.21 -8.13
CA LEU A 71 -7.42 8.26 -7.82
C LEU A 71 -7.28 8.07 -6.30
N GLN A 72 -8.03 7.13 -5.76
CA GLN A 72 -8.07 6.91 -4.30
C GLN A 72 -6.76 6.36 -3.71
N GLY A 73 -5.95 5.66 -4.50
CA GLY A 73 -4.76 4.96 -3.99
C GLY A 73 -3.71 5.91 -3.37
N VAL A 74 -3.55 7.11 -3.92
CA VAL A 74 -2.55 8.08 -3.44
C VAL A 74 -2.98 8.70 -2.12
N SER A 75 -4.26 9.09 -2.00
CA SER A 75 -4.80 9.63 -0.75
C SER A 75 -4.80 8.57 0.36
N THR A 76 -5.23 7.34 0.05
CA THR A 76 -5.18 6.24 1.02
C THR A 76 -3.76 5.93 1.47
N ALA A 77 -2.76 5.94 0.57
CA ALA A 77 -1.36 5.73 0.96
C ALA A 77 -0.86 6.78 1.95
N ARG A 78 -1.26 8.05 1.78
CA ARG A 78 -0.96 9.13 2.73
C ARG A 78 -1.61 8.88 4.09
N GLU A 79 -2.91 8.59 4.12
CA GLU A 79 -3.66 8.36 5.37
C GLU A 79 -3.11 7.15 6.14
N VAL A 80 -2.80 6.05 5.44
CA VAL A 80 -2.16 4.88 6.05
C VAL A 80 -0.78 5.26 6.62
N TYR A 81 0.04 5.98 5.85
CA TYR A 81 1.35 6.43 6.33
C TYR A 81 1.25 7.30 7.59
N GLU A 82 0.29 8.22 7.65
CA GLU A 82 0.03 9.06 8.83
C GLU A 82 -0.32 8.22 10.06
N VAL A 83 -1.20 7.22 9.93
CA VAL A 83 -1.53 6.28 11.02
C VAL A 83 -0.30 5.49 11.47
N LEU A 84 0.48 4.97 10.52
CA LEU A 84 1.70 4.21 10.81
C LEU A 84 2.75 5.07 11.51
N SER A 85 2.94 6.30 11.05
CA SER A 85 3.86 7.26 11.65
C SER A 85 3.45 7.59 13.09
N HIS A 86 2.18 7.93 13.30
CA HIS A 86 1.65 8.27 14.62
C HIS A 86 1.77 7.12 15.63
N ARG A 87 1.66 5.87 15.18
CA ARG A 87 1.79 4.67 16.03
C ARG A 87 3.21 4.11 16.12
N GLY A 88 4.19 4.70 15.42
CA GLY A 88 5.56 4.18 15.38
C GLY A 88 5.70 2.84 14.65
N TRP A 89 4.82 2.56 13.69
CA TRP A 89 4.73 1.27 12.97
C TRP A 89 5.36 1.28 11.58
N LEU A 90 5.97 2.39 11.13
CA LEU A 90 6.52 2.50 9.76
C LEU A 90 7.47 1.34 9.39
N GLU A 91 8.33 0.91 10.31
CA GLU A 91 9.27 -0.20 10.10
C GLU A 91 8.59 -1.58 10.03
N LEU A 92 7.35 -1.71 10.51
CA LEU A 92 6.55 -2.93 10.39
C LEU A 92 5.89 -3.04 9.01
N PHE A 93 5.69 -1.92 8.31
CA PHE A 93 4.95 -1.87 7.03
C PHE A 93 5.81 -1.23 5.93
N PRO A 94 6.97 -1.83 5.58
CA PRO A 94 7.92 -1.24 4.67
C PRO A 94 7.35 -1.01 3.26
N LEU A 95 6.42 -1.84 2.77
CA LEU A 95 5.81 -1.63 1.47
C LEU A 95 4.85 -0.43 1.48
N PHE A 96 3.95 -0.33 2.46
CA PHE A 96 3.07 0.85 2.59
C PHE A 96 3.87 2.14 2.74
N ALA A 97 4.91 2.12 3.58
CA ALA A 97 5.81 3.26 3.75
C ALA A 97 6.48 3.64 2.41
N THR A 98 7.08 2.66 1.72
CA THR A 98 7.78 2.90 0.44
C THR A 98 6.83 3.43 -0.63
N VAL A 99 5.60 2.90 -0.74
CA VAL A 99 4.61 3.37 -1.71
C VAL A 99 4.29 4.85 -1.47
N HIS A 100 4.05 5.26 -0.22
CA HIS A 100 3.80 6.67 0.10
C HIS A 100 5.02 7.55 -0.24
N GLU A 101 6.22 7.14 0.17
CA GLU A 101 7.46 7.88 -0.07
C GLU A 101 7.76 8.08 -1.56
N ILE A 102 7.40 7.09 -2.40
CA ILE A 102 7.44 7.21 -3.87
C ILE A 102 6.37 8.21 -4.34
N CYS A 103 5.15 8.11 -3.84
CA CYS A 103 4.06 9.00 -4.24
C CYS A 103 4.34 10.49 -3.97
N VAL A 104 5.05 10.80 -2.88
CA VAL A 104 5.44 12.19 -2.54
C VAL A 104 6.80 12.61 -3.10
N GLY A 105 7.45 11.75 -3.90
CA GLY A 105 8.71 12.06 -4.57
C GLY A 105 9.96 12.03 -3.68
N ARG A 106 9.87 11.47 -2.46
CA ARG A 106 11.04 11.27 -1.58
C ARG A 106 11.89 10.08 -2.02
N LEU A 107 11.27 9.07 -2.65
CA LEU A 107 11.95 7.93 -3.24
C LEU A 107 11.67 7.83 -4.75
N PRO A 108 12.63 7.36 -5.56
CA PRO A 108 12.38 7.09 -6.97
C PRO A 108 11.46 5.86 -7.13
N PRO A 109 10.72 5.72 -8.25
CA PRO A 109 9.89 4.55 -8.50
C PRO A 109 10.64 3.21 -8.42
N SER A 110 11.96 3.18 -8.69
CA SER A 110 12.79 1.97 -8.59
C SER A 110 12.88 1.41 -7.16
N ALA A 111 12.69 2.25 -6.12
CA ALA A 111 12.70 1.82 -4.73
C ALA A 111 11.62 0.75 -4.44
N ILE A 112 10.59 0.64 -5.29
CA ILE A 112 9.50 -0.34 -5.14
C ILE A 112 9.96 -1.79 -5.28
N VAL A 113 11.19 -2.08 -5.74
CA VAL A 113 11.76 -3.45 -5.73
C VAL A 113 12.83 -3.63 -4.65
N GLU A 114 13.36 -2.54 -4.11
CA GLU A 114 14.46 -2.52 -3.13
C GLU A 114 13.95 -2.58 -1.69
N TYR A 115 12.68 -2.25 -1.43
CA TYR A 115 12.07 -2.30 -0.09
C TYR A 115 12.20 -3.65 0.62
N SER A 116 12.37 -4.75 -0.13
CA SER A 116 12.42 -6.12 0.38
C SER A 116 13.68 -6.45 1.18
N GLU A 117 14.75 -5.65 1.06
CA GLU A 117 15.95 -5.83 1.91
C GLU A 117 15.67 -5.47 3.38
N LYS A 118 14.64 -4.67 3.63
CA LYS A 118 14.07 -4.47 4.97
C LYS A 118 13.12 -5.62 5.27
N LYS A 119 13.65 -6.71 5.80
CA LYS A 119 12.84 -7.88 6.24
C LYS A 119 11.72 -7.37 7.16
N PRO A 120 10.43 -7.46 6.78
CA PRO A 120 9.35 -6.97 7.63
C PRO A 120 9.40 -7.75 8.95
N ARG A 121 9.51 -7.05 10.08
CA ARG A 121 9.48 -7.69 11.41
C ARG A 121 8.05 -8.12 11.80
N LEU A 122 7.22 -8.50 10.83
CA LEU A 122 5.86 -9.03 11.06
C LEU A 122 5.87 -10.33 11.85
N SER A 123 6.98 -11.08 11.90
CA SER A 123 7.10 -12.28 12.74
C SER A 123 6.95 -11.96 14.24
N LEU A 124 7.10 -10.70 14.65
CA LEU A 124 6.81 -10.25 16.02
C LEU A 124 5.29 -10.10 16.29
N LEU A 125 4.47 -10.02 15.22
CA LEU A 125 3.01 -9.88 15.28
C LEU A 125 2.28 -11.22 15.08
N GLU A 126 3.02 -12.30 14.82
CA GLU A 126 2.47 -13.66 14.78
C GLU A 126 2.37 -14.29 16.18
N ASP A 127 2.93 -13.63 17.21
CA ASP A 127 2.73 -13.98 18.60
C ASP A 127 1.36 -13.45 19.10
N PRO A 128 0.42 -14.32 19.51
CA PRO A 128 -0.85 -13.90 20.10
C PRO A 128 -0.70 -12.96 21.31
N ALA A 129 0.46 -12.98 21.99
CA ALA A 129 0.74 -12.12 23.14
C ALA A 129 0.93 -10.64 22.78
N CYS A 130 1.19 -10.30 21.51
CA CYS A 130 1.38 -8.91 21.07
C CYS A 130 0.06 -8.14 20.84
N TYR A 131 -1.08 -8.82 20.99
CA TYR A 131 -2.43 -8.25 20.88
C TYR A 131 -3.09 -7.99 22.26
N GLN A 132 -2.32 -8.10 23.35
CA GLN A 132 -2.75 -7.77 24.72
C GLN A 132 -2.24 -6.40 25.16
#